data_AF-A0A0B1SMR6-F1
#
_entry.id   AF-A0A0B1SMR6-F1
#
_cell.length_a   1.000
_cell.length_b   1.000
_cell.length_c   1.000
_cell.angle_alpha   90.00
_cell.angle_beta   90.00
_cell.angle_gamma   90.00
#
_symmetry.space_group_name_H-M   'P 1'
#
loop_
_entity.id
_entity.type
_entity.pdbx_description
1 polymer ?
#
loop_
_entity_poly.entity_id
_entity_poly.type
_entity_poly.pdbx_seq_one_letter_code
_entity_poly.pdbx_strand_id
1 'polypeptide(L)' 'METLASDLCPTYWVERGNKNDRRDFLTEIIKKAKFGGPVLLFPEGYCSNNTQVLQFRKAIFDEGIRVYPVAIK' A
#
# COMPACT_ATOMS: atom_id res chain seq x y z
N MET A 1 10.26 -14.81 5.24
CA MET A 1 10.42 -13.40 4.84
C MET A 1 9.24 -12.56 5.35
N GLU A 2 8.02 -13.10 5.29
CA GLU A 2 6.79 -12.44 5.79
C GLU A 2 6.78 -12.21 7.32
N THR A 3 7.33 -13.15 8.08
CA THR A 3 7.49 -13.04 9.55
C THR A 3 8.42 -11.90 9.95
N LEU A 4 9.59 -11.78 9.31
CA LEU A 4 10.57 -10.74 9.63
C LEU A 4 10.04 -9.32 9.36
N ALA A 5 9.28 -9.12 8.29
CA ALA A 5 8.63 -7.83 8.00
C ALA A 5 7.60 -7.48 9.08
N SER A 6 6.84 -8.48 9.54
CA SER A 6 5.79 -8.30 10.56
C SER A 6 6.37 -7.95 11.94
N ASP A 7 7.59 -8.41 12.24
CA ASP A 7 8.29 -8.11 13.49
C ASP A 7 8.88 -6.69 13.53
N LEU A 8 9.17 -6.09 12.37
CA LEU A 8 9.75 -4.75 12.26
C LEU A 8 8.68 -3.66 12.14
N CYS A 9 7.61 -3.93 11.39
CA CYS A 9 6.48 -3.01 11.27
C CYS A 9 5.16 -3.76 11.09
N PRO A 10 4.03 -3.21 11.60
CA PRO A 10 2.71 -3.75 11.33
C PRO A 10 2.48 -3.84 9.81
N THR A 11 2.48 -5.06 9.30
CA THR A 11 2.37 -5.34 7.87
C THR A 11 0.97 -5.90 7.57
N TYR A 12 0.34 -5.37 6.53
CA TYR A 12 -0.98 -5.81 6.07
C TYR A 12 -0.82 -6.56 4.75
N TRP A 13 -1.33 -7.78 4.68
CA TRP A 13 -1.24 -8.65 3.51
C TRP A 13 -2.59 -8.70 2.78
N VAL A 14 -2.55 -8.88 1.46
CA VAL A 14 -3.74 -9.03 0.62
C VAL A 14 -3.60 -10.28 -0.22
N GLU A 15 -4.61 -11.14 -0.18
CA GLU A 15 -4.74 -12.26 -1.10
C GLU A 15 -5.30 -11.76 -2.43
N ARG A 16 -4.49 -11.86 -3.49
CA ARG A 16 -4.84 -11.33 -4.83
C ARG A 16 -6.04 -12.06 -5.45
N GLY A 17 -6.25 -13.32 -5.09
CA GLY A 17 -7.37 -14.12 -5.58
C GLY A 17 -8.73 -13.68 -5.04
N ASN A 18 -8.78 -12.94 -3.92
CA ASN A 18 -10.00 -12.60 -3.23
C ASN A 18 -10.37 -11.11 -3.41
N LYS A 19 -11.43 -10.84 -4.17
CA LYS A 19 -11.89 -9.46 -4.43
C LYS A 19 -12.36 -8.73 -3.16
N ASN A 20 -12.92 -9.45 -2.19
CA ASN A 20 -13.42 -8.84 -0.95
C ASN A 20 -12.27 -8.40 -0.04
N ASP A 21 -11.22 -9.22 0.02
CA ASP A 21 -10.04 -8.97 0.84
C ASP A 21 -9.35 -7.65 0.46
N ARG A 22 -9.30 -7.35 -0.84
CA ARG A 22 -8.77 -6.08 -1.34
C ARG A 22 -9.55 -4.85 -0.87
N ARG A 23 -10.88 -4.95 -0.78
CA ARG A 23 -11.74 -3.84 -0.33
C ARG A 23 -11.54 -3.59 1.17
N ASP A 24 -11.47 -4.67 1.94
CA ASP A 24 -11.31 -4.60 3.39
C ASP A 24 -9.90 -4.07 3.74
N PHE A 25 -8.86 -4.52 3.04
CA PHE A 25 -7.51 -3.97 3.14
C PHE A 25 -7.45 -2.47 2.87
N LEU A 26 -8.06 -1.99 1.77
CA LEU A 26 -8.06 -0.55 1.44
C LEU A 26 -8.72 0.27 2.55
N THR A 27 -9.82 -0.24 3.11
CA THR A 27 -10.55 0.42 4.20
C THR A 27 -9.66 0.57 5.45
N GLU A 28 -8.95 -0.50 5.85
CA GLU A 28 -8.06 -0.47 7.00
C GLU A 28 -6.83 0.42 6.78
N ILE A 29 -6.23 0.39 5.59
CA ILE A 29 -5.09 1.26 5.25
C ILE A 29 -5.47 2.74 5.28
N ILE A 30 -6.64 3.11 4.72
CA ILE A 30 -7.13 4.50 4.77
C ILE A 30 -7.34 4.94 6.22
N LYS A 31 -7.94 4.08 7.05
CA LYS A 31 -8.14 4.36 8.47
C LYS A 31 -6.81 4.58 9.20
N LYS A 32 -5.78 3.75 8.92
CA LYS A 32 -4.44 3.91 9.50
C LYS A 32 -3.73 5.16 9.00
N ALA A 33 -3.83 5.48 7.71
CA ALA A 33 -3.24 6.71 7.17
C ALA A 33 -3.86 7.98 7.78
N LYS A 34 -5.16 7.94 8.12
CA LYS A 34 -5.86 9.07 8.75
C LYS A 34 -5.58 9.22 10.25
N PHE A 35 -5.52 8.11 10.99
CA PHE A 35 -5.52 8.16 12.47
C PHE A 35 -4.38 7.37 13.15
N GLY A 36 -3.72 6.47 12.41
CA GLY A 36 -2.81 5.46 12.96
C GLY A 36 -1.32 5.73 12.73
N GLY A 37 -0.95 6.74 11.95
CA GLY A 37 0.44 7.11 11.65
C GLY A 37 0.80 7.01 10.16
N PRO A 38 2.09 7.19 9.81
CA PRO A 38 2.54 7.15 8.43
C PRO A 38 2.41 5.73 7.85
N VAL A 39 1.92 5.65 6.62
CA VAL A 39 1.81 4.39 5.86
C VAL A 39 2.75 4.45 4.66
N LEU A 40 3.63 3.47 4.54
CA LEU A 40 4.43 3.24 3.34
C LEU A 40 3.67 2.29 2.41
N LEU A 41 3.45 2.71 1.17
CA LEU A 41 2.70 1.93 0.20
C LEU A 41 3.30 2.05 -1.20
N PHE A 42 3.24 0.95 -1.95
CA PHE A 42 3.66 0.90 -3.35
C PHE A 42 2.41 0.91 -4.24
N PRO A 43 2.05 2.07 -4.82
CA PRO A 43 0.76 2.30 -5.47
C PRO A 43 0.52 1.49 -6.75
N GLU A 44 1.60 0.98 -7.34
CA GLU A 44 1.62 0.06 -8.47
C GLU A 44 1.11 -1.35 -8.11
N GLY A 45 1.48 -1.86 -6.93
CA GLY A 45 1.18 -3.22 -6.48
C GLY A 45 1.98 -4.32 -7.18
N TYR A 46 3.07 -3.97 -7.87
CA TYR A 46 4.01 -4.90 -8.52
C TYR A 46 5.41 -4.28 -8.55
N CYS A 47 6.48 -5.07 -8.49
CA CYS A 47 7.83 -4.54 -8.59
C CYS A 47 8.14 -4.07 -10.02
N SER A 48 8.84 -2.94 -10.17
CA SER A 48 9.32 -2.46 -11.47
C SER A 48 10.35 -3.41 -12.08
N ASN A 49 10.27 -3.61 -13.40
CA ASN A 49 11.27 -4.32 -14.20
C ASN A 49 12.16 -3.36 -15.02
N ASN A 50 12.13 -2.06 -14.72
CA ASN A 50 12.89 -0.99 -15.39
C ASN A 50 12.64 -0.84 -16.91
N THR A 51 11.64 -1.51 -17.47
CA THR A 51 11.34 -1.48 -18.92
C THR A 51 9.96 -0.96 -19.25
N GLN A 52 9.10 -0.75 -18.23
CA GLN A 52 7.72 -0.32 -18.41
C GLN A 52 7.40 0.86 -17.50
N VAL A 53 6.47 1.70 -17.96
CA VAL A 53 5.91 2.79 -17.15
C VAL A 53 5.06 2.19 -16.03
N LEU A 54 5.27 2.67 -14.80
CA LEU A 54 4.52 2.22 -13.63
C LEU A 54 3.20 3.00 -13.56
N GLN A 55 2.08 2.27 -13.45
CA GLN A 55 0.76 2.89 -13.32
C GLN A 55 0.29 2.81 -11.87
N PHE A 56 0.06 3.98 -11.26
CA PHE A 56 -0.49 4.06 -9.92
C PHE A 56 -1.97 3.68 -9.95
N ARG A 57 -2.40 2.87 -8.99
CA ARG A 57 -3.81 2.57 -8.81
C ARG A 57 -4.48 3.71 -8.07
N LYS A 58 -5.54 4.30 -8.65
CA LYS A 58 -6.24 5.48 -8.09
C LYS A 58 -6.82 5.26 -6.68
N ALA A 59 -7.14 4.02 -6.32
CA ALA A 59 -7.94 3.66 -5.13
C ALA A 59 -7.30 3.98 -3.76
N ILE A 60 -6.03 4.36 -3.73
CA ILE A 60 -5.27 4.65 -2.49
C ILE A 60 -5.17 6.15 -2.19
N PHE A 61 -5.54 7.02 -3.13
CA PHE A 61 -5.50 8.47 -2.95
C PHE A 61 -6.89 8.95 -2.54
N ASP A 62 -7.09 9.12 -1.25
CA ASP A 62 -8.34 9.59 -0.65
C ASP A 62 -8.19 11.02 -0.11
N GLU A 63 -9.27 11.80 -0.10
CA GLU A 63 -9.26 13.17 0.39
C GLU A 63 -8.92 13.22 1.90
N GLY A 64 -8.16 14.25 2.28
CA GLY A 64 -7.73 14.46 3.67
C GLY A 64 -6.53 13.62 4.10
N ILE A 65 -5.93 12.83 3.21
CA ILE A 65 -4.65 12.13 3.47
C ILE A 65 -3.49 12.97 2.92
N ARG A 66 -2.51 13.27 3.77
CA ARG A 66 -1.28 13.94 3.34
C ARG A 66 -0.32 12.93 2.72
N VAL A 67 -0.02 13.08 1.43
CA VAL A 67 0.87 12.20 0.68
C VAL A 67 2.27 12.79 0.60
N TYR A 68 3.29 11.97 0.90
CA TYR A 68 4.69 12.33 0.76
C TYR A 68 5.32 11.46 -0.35
N PRO A 69 5.54 12.00 -1.56
CA PRO A 69 6.14 11.24 -2.64
C PRO A 69 7.62 10.96 -2.36
N VAL A 70 8.05 9.72 -2.56
CA VAL A 70 9.45 9.30 -2.45
C VAL A 70 9.85 8.60 -3.73
N ALA A 71 10.98 8.99 -4.30
CA ALA A 71 11.62 8.29 -5.41
C ALA A 71 12.76 7.43 -4.89
N ILE A 72 12.74 6.14 -5.20
CA ILE A 72 13.78 5.17 -4.85
C ILE A 72 14.37 4.65 -6.16
N LYS A 73 15.69 4.52 -6.22
CA LYS A 73 16.43 3.98 -7.37
C LYS A 73 17.09 2.66 -6.99
#